data_AF-A0A316DYV5-F1
#
_entry.id   AF-A0A316DYV5-F1
#
_cell.length_a   1.000
_cell.length_b   1.000
_cell.length_c   1.000
_cell.angle_alpha   90.00
_cell.angle_beta   90.00
_cell.angle_gamma   90.00
#
_symmetry.space_group_name_H-M   'P 1'
#
loop_
_entity.id
_entity.type
_entity.pdbx_description
1 polymer ?
#
loop_
_entity_poly.entity_id
_entity_poly.type
_entity_poly.pdbx_seq_one_letter_code
_entity_poly.pdbx_strand_id
1 'polypeptide(L)'
;MAKKIYSILLLVSFGLGYYLYSVRESHSNVFLIVTSGVVFTLLSMGIHGLVAHSLNPNVKGGIILYPILMGVLWAFLFFLFVFFVLPLFCPDFMLKL
;
A
#
# COMPACT_ATOMS: atom_id res chain seq x y z
N MET A 1 5.94 20.97 -0.82
CA MET A 1 6.98 20.11 -0.23
C MET A 1 6.42 18.71 0.09
N ALA A 2 5.30 18.61 0.82
CA ALA A 2 4.72 17.32 1.21
C ALA A 2 4.32 16.39 0.04
N LYS A 3 3.73 16.91 -1.06
CA LYS A 3 3.50 16.10 -2.29
C LYS A 3 4.76 15.37 -2.79
N LYS A 4 5.93 16.02 -2.73
CA LYS A 4 7.20 15.40 -3.16
C LYS A 4 7.59 14.22 -2.26
N ILE A 5 7.36 14.32 -0.95
CA ILE A 5 7.65 13.25 0.01
C ILE A 5 6.82 12.01 -0.33
N TYR A 6 5.52 12.19 -0.58
CA TYR A 6 4.65 11.07 -0.93
C TYR A 6 4.97 10.47 -2.30
N SER A 7 5.41 11.28 -3.28
CA SER A 7 5.91 10.76 -4.56
C SER A 7 7.21 9.96 -4.39
N ILE A 8 8.14 10.40 -3.54
CA ILE A 8 9.36 9.64 -3.22
C ILE A 8 9.00 8.34 -2.51
N LEU A 9 8.07 8.39 -1.55
CA LEU A 9 7.58 7.21 -0.83
C LEU A 9 6.99 6.17 -1.79
N LEU A 10 6.22 6.62 -2.80
CA LEU A 10 5.74 5.75 -3.87
C LEU A 10 6.88 5.11 -4.66
N LEU A 11 7.85 5.90 -5.13
CA LEU A 11 9.00 5.38 -5.87
C LEU A 11 9.77 4.33 -5.06
N VAL A 12 10.01 4.61 -3.78
CA VAL A 12 10.67 3.68 -2.85
C VAL A 12 9.83 2.41 -2.69
N SER A 13 8.52 2.52 -2.52
CA SER A 13 7.64 1.33 -2.38
C SER A 13 7.65 0.44 -3.62
N PHE A 14 7.67 1.02 -4.83
CA PHE A 14 7.81 0.25 -6.07
C PHE A 14 9.18 -0.40 -6.19
N GLY A 15 10.26 0.32 -5.85
CA GLY A 15 11.62 -0.23 -5.86
C GLY A 15 11.77 -1.40 -4.88
N LEU A 16 11.26 -1.26 -3.65
CA LEU A 16 11.26 -2.32 -2.65
C LEU A 16 10.38 -3.50 -3.06
N GLY A 17 9.21 -3.25 -3.64
CA GLY A 17 8.33 -4.30 -4.16
C GLY A 17 9.00 -5.10 -5.29
N TYR A 18 9.62 -4.41 -6.25
CA TYR A 18 10.38 -5.06 -7.32
C TYR A 18 11.55 -5.89 -6.78
N TYR A 19 12.32 -5.31 -5.85
CA TYR A 19 13.42 -6.01 -5.21
C TYR A 19 12.94 -7.27 -4.47
N LEU A 20 11.92 -7.13 -3.62
CA LEU A 20 11.33 -8.24 -2.87
C LEU A 20 10.84 -9.34 -3.82
N TYR A 21 10.19 -8.98 -4.94
CA TYR A 21 9.76 -9.94 -5.96
C TYR A 21 10.95 -10.69 -6.57
N SER A 22 12.07 -10.02 -6.83
CA SER A 22 13.26 -10.63 -7.43
C SER A 22 13.97 -11.65 -6.52
N VAL A 23 13.83 -11.49 -5.20
CA VAL A 23 14.47 -12.37 -4.19
C VAL A 23 13.48 -13.29 -3.47
N ARG A 24 12.22 -13.34 -3.92
CA ARG A 24 11.14 -13.99 -3.15
C ARG A 24 11.39 -15.49 -2.93
N GLU A 25 11.95 -16.17 -3.94
CA GLU A 25 12.18 -17.63 -3.93
C GLU A 25 13.24 -18.06 -2.90
N SER A 26 14.04 -17.13 -2.37
CA SER A 26 15.08 -17.42 -1.37
C SER A 26 14.65 -17.15 0.08
N HIS A 27 13.40 -16.77 0.31
CA HIS A 27 12.90 -16.37 1.63
C HIS A 27 11.68 -17.18 2.06
N SER A 28 11.44 -17.24 3.36
CA SER A 28 10.27 -17.95 3.92
C SER A 28 8.96 -17.20 3.67
N ASN A 29 7.84 -17.93 3.63
CA ASN A 29 6.51 -17.34 3.46
C ASN A 29 6.22 -16.27 4.51
N VAL A 30 6.61 -16.50 5.77
CA VAL A 30 6.44 -15.51 6.86
C VAL A 30 7.19 -14.22 6.55
N PHE A 31 8.44 -14.32 6.08
CA PHE A 31 9.22 -13.14 5.69
C PHE A 31 8.55 -12.39 4.54
N LEU A 32 8.08 -13.09 3.52
CA LEU A 32 7.41 -12.49 2.37
C LEU A 32 6.10 -11.81 2.75
N ILE A 33 5.28 -12.42 3.60
CA ILE A 33 4.01 -11.86 4.10
C ILE A 33 4.28 -10.57 4.88
N VAL A 34 5.20 -10.61 5.84
CA VAL A 34 5.52 -9.45 6.68
C VAL A 34 6.12 -8.32 5.85
N THR A 35 7.11 -8.62 5.01
CA THR A 35 7.82 -7.61 4.23
C THR A 35 6.94 -7.00 3.14
N SER A 36 6.12 -7.81 2.46
CA SER A 36 5.15 -7.30 1.50
C SER A 36 4.08 -6.42 2.17
N GLY A 37 3.68 -6.74 3.41
CA GLY A 37 2.83 -5.87 4.23
C GLY A 37 3.47 -4.50 4.56
N VAL A 38 4.77 -4.48 4.86
CA VAL A 38 5.52 -3.23 5.05
C VAL A 38 5.57 -2.42 3.75
N VAL A 39 5.93 -3.06 2.64
CA VAL A 39 5.95 -2.41 1.31
C VAL A 39 4.59 -1.86 0.93
N PHE A 40 3.52 -2.63 1.16
CA PHE A 40 2.13 -2.18 0.97
C PHE A 40 1.80 -0.97 1.84
N THR A 41 2.23 -0.94 3.09
CA THR A 41 1.97 0.20 3.98
C THR A 41 2.64 1.47 3.44
N LEU A 42 3.88 1.38 2.95
CA LEU A 42 4.58 2.50 2.30
C LEU A 42 3.85 2.97 1.04
N LEU A 43 3.42 2.03 0.18
CA LEU A 43 2.64 2.33 -1.03
C LEU A 43 1.33 3.04 -0.67
N SER A 44 0.57 2.45 0.27
CA SER A 44 -0.71 2.96 0.73
C SER A 44 -0.58 4.37 1.31
N MET A 45 0.42 4.63 2.16
CA MET A 45 0.72 5.96 2.68
C MET A 45 1.07 6.96 1.56
N GLY A 46 1.84 6.54 0.56
CA GLY A 46 2.18 7.37 -0.60
C GLY A 46 0.95 7.79 -1.39
N ILE A 47 0.07 6.84 -1.72
CA ILE A 47 -1.19 7.12 -2.44
C ILE A 47 -2.09 8.02 -1.58
N HIS A 48 -2.30 7.68 -0.32
CA HIS A 48 -3.16 8.46 0.59
C HIS A 48 -2.65 9.89 0.75
N GLY A 49 -1.35 10.09 0.95
CA GLY A 49 -0.80 11.43 1.10
C GLY A 49 -0.92 12.29 -0.16
N LEU A 50 -0.78 11.70 -1.35
CA LEU A 50 -1.01 12.42 -2.62
C LEU A 50 -2.49 12.75 -2.85
N VAL A 51 -3.38 11.82 -2.55
CA VAL A 51 -4.84 12.03 -2.66
C VAL A 51 -5.28 13.09 -1.65
N ALA A 52 -4.86 12.98 -0.40
CA ALA A 52 -5.11 13.96 0.66
C ALA A 52 -4.72 15.38 0.24
N HIS A 53 -3.55 15.56 -0.38
CA HIS A 53 -3.10 16.86 -0.86
C HIS A 53 -3.76 17.34 -2.16
N SER A 54 -4.48 16.46 -2.85
CA SER A 54 -5.22 16.81 -4.06
C SER A 54 -6.68 17.14 -3.75
N LEU A 55 -7.21 16.58 -2.67
CA LEU A 55 -8.49 16.96 -2.10
C LEU A 55 -8.32 18.27 -1.32
N ASN A 56 -8.93 19.36 -1.79
CA ASN A 56 -9.09 20.59 -1.00
C ASN A 56 -10.45 20.53 -0.29
N PRO A 57 -10.54 20.05 0.97
CA PRO A 57 -11.82 19.98 1.66
C PRO A 57 -12.32 21.40 1.94
N ASN A 58 -13.30 21.87 1.16
CA ASN A 58 -13.99 23.12 1.42
C ASN A 58 -14.97 22.89 2.59
N VAL A 59 -14.77 23.65 3.68
CA VAL A 59 -15.06 23.24 5.07
C VAL A 59 -16.56 23.21 5.46
N LYS A 60 -17.51 23.23 4.52
CA LYS A 60 -18.95 23.20 4.85
C LYS A 60 -19.70 21.89 4.52
N GLY A 61 -19.10 20.99 3.73
CA GLY A 61 -19.68 19.66 3.42
C GLY A 61 -18.68 18.49 3.37
N GLY A 62 -17.38 18.78 3.42
CA GLY A 62 -16.32 17.77 3.25
C GLY A 62 -15.89 17.02 4.53
N ILE A 63 -16.41 17.37 5.71
CA ILE A 63 -15.92 16.83 7.00
C ILE A 63 -16.12 15.31 7.10
N ILE A 64 -17.26 14.79 6.62
CA ILE A 64 -17.58 13.35 6.64
C ILE A 64 -17.12 12.66 5.36
N LEU A 65 -17.26 13.34 4.22
CA LEU A 65 -16.93 12.77 2.92
C LEU A 65 -15.43 12.43 2.81
N TYR A 66 -14.56 13.27 3.38
CA TYR A 66 -13.12 13.07 3.30
C TYR A 66 -12.65 11.78 4.01
N PRO A 67 -12.99 11.53 5.30
CA PRO A 67 -12.66 10.25 5.95
C PRO A 67 -13.25 9.03 5.24
N ILE A 68 -14.49 9.12 4.73
CA ILE A 68 -15.12 8.02 4.00
C ILE A 68 -14.34 7.71 2.71
N LEU A 69 -14.01 8.73 1.93
CA LEU A 69 -13.26 8.57 0.68
C LEU A 69 -11.88 7.95 0.95
N MET A 70 -11.19 8.39 2.00
CA MET A 70 -9.89 7.84 2.40
C MET A 70 -10.02 6.39 2.89
N GLY A 71 -11.06 6.07 3.65
CA GLY A 71 -11.33 4.69 4.09
C GLY A 71 -11.64 3.74 2.92
N VAL A 72 -12.46 4.18 1.95
CA VAL A 72 -12.76 3.41 0.74
C VAL A 72 -11.51 3.19 -0.11
N LEU A 73 -10.68 4.23 -0.27
CA LEU A 73 -9.40 4.11 -0.96
C LEU A 73 -8.49 3.08 -0.28
N TRP A 74 -8.37 3.12 1.05
CA TRP A 74 -7.60 2.15 1.80
C TRP A 74 -8.12 0.73 1.62
N ALA A 75 -9.43 0.51 1.75
CA ALA A 75 -10.03 -0.80 1.57
C ALA A 75 -9.79 -1.37 0.16
N PHE A 76 -9.92 -0.53 -0.87
CA PHE A 76 -9.63 -0.91 -2.25
C PHE A 76 -8.16 -1.34 -2.42
N LEU A 77 -7.21 -0.54 -1.92
CA LEU A 77 -5.79 -0.87 -1.97
C LEU A 77 -5.47 -2.13 -1.16
N PHE A 78 -6.10 -2.31 -0.01
CA PHE A 78 -5.92 -3.48 0.84
C PHE A 78 -6.41 -4.76 0.16
N PHE A 79 -7.57 -4.72 -0.50
CA PHE A 79 -8.04 -5.87 -1.28
C PHE A 79 -7.12 -6.17 -2.48
N LEU A 80 -6.62 -5.13 -3.17
CA LEU A 80 -5.63 -5.32 -4.21
C LEU A 80 -4.36 -5.99 -3.66
N PHE A 81 -3.93 -5.60 -2.46
CA PHE A 81 -2.81 -6.23 -1.78
C PHE A 81 -3.09 -7.69 -1.45
N VAL A 82 -4.16 -7.99 -0.71
CA VAL A 82 -4.47 -9.34 -0.22
C VAL A 82 -4.75 -10.32 -1.35
N PHE A 83 -5.50 -9.91 -2.37
CA PHE A 83 -5.97 -10.82 -3.42
C PHE A 83 -5.08 -10.89 -4.66
N PHE A 84 -4.21 -9.91 -4.88
CA PHE A 84 -3.35 -9.88 -6.08
C PHE A 84 -1.86 -9.82 -5.73
N VAL A 85 -1.45 -8.86 -4.91
CA VAL A 85 -0.02 -8.68 -4.58
C VAL A 85 0.47 -9.84 -3.73
N LEU A 86 -0.22 -10.19 -2.65
CA LEU A 86 0.25 -11.22 -1.72
C LEU A 86 0.39 -12.60 -2.41
N PRO A 87 -0.58 -13.09 -3.21
CA PRO A 87 -0.42 -14.35 -3.95
C PRO A 87 0.66 -14.30 -5.03
N LEU A 88 0.93 -13.13 -5.61
CA LEU A 88 2.02 -12.96 -6.59
C LEU A 88 3.40 -13.11 -5.93
N PHE A 89 3.54 -12.62 -4.70
CA PHE A 89 4.81 -12.68 -3.95
C PHE A 89 4.99 -13.99 -3.19
N CYS A 90 3.90 -14.57 -2.70
CA CYS A 90 3.89 -15.79 -1.90
C CYS A 90 2.67 -16.64 -2.33
N PRO A 91 2.80 -17.50 -3.36
CA PRO A 91 1.69 -18.30 -3.87
C PRO A 91 1.10 -19.25 -2.81
N ASP A 92 1.96 -19.77 -1.93
CA ASP A 92 1.60 -20.69 -0.84
C ASP A 92 1.45 -19.97 0.52
N PHE A 93 0.88 -18.77 0.53
CA PHE A 93 0.73 -17.96 1.76
C PHE A 93 -0.25 -18.54 2.79
N MET A 94 -1.01 -19.59 2.44
CA MET A 94 -1.80 -20.36 3.38
C MET A 94 -0.87 -21.03 4.39
N LEU A 95 -0.71 -20.42 5.57
CA LEU A 95 0.01 -21.01 6.69
C LEU A 95 -0.71 -22.32 7.05
N LYS A 96 -0.05 -23.46 6.81
CA LYS A 96 -0.44 -24.72 7.44
C LYS A 96 -0.11 -24.60 8.93
N LEU A 97 -1.09 -24.17 9.70
CA LEU A 97 -1.01 -24.10 11.17
C LEU A 97 -1.03 -25.51 11.76
#